data_AF-A0A0K1E132-F1
#
_entry.id   AF-A0A0K1E132-F1
#
_cell.length_a   1.000
_cell.length_b   1.000
_cell.length_c   1.000
_cell.angle_alpha   90.00
_cell.angle_beta   90.00
_cell.angle_gamma   90.00
#
_symmetry.space_group_name_H-M   'P 1'
#
loop_
_entity.id
_entity.type
_entity.pdbx_description
1 polymer ?
#
loop_
_entity_poly.entity_id
_entity_poly.type
_entity_poly.pdbx_seq_one_letter_code
_entity_poly.pdbx_strand_id
1 'polypeptide(L)'
;MAVASEYLRGTILEPIEEKRLRAAREFAKLTDGRYGARVEVDERGLYIEITPGPDATVDAVLKLKDMAKAVALGFAPDQALQLENEDYVLAVINLKEYTDKPNHLRRILGRIIGEGGRARHTIEQLAEVDMVVGDNYVAILGKLENVEIAKRAVEMLIEGKKHDTVYRFIQSTKRR
;
A
#
# COMPACT_ATOMS: atom_id res chain seq x y z
N MET A 1 13.68 -29.61 -0.96
CA MET A 1 13.79 -28.15 -0.70
C MET A 1 13.78 -27.46 -2.04
N ALA A 2 12.69 -26.78 -2.38
CA ALA A 2 12.51 -26.18 -3.70
C ALA A 2 13.53 -25.06 -3.91
N VAL A 3 14.21 -25.12 -5.06
CA VAL A 3 15.22 -24.15 -5.49
C VAL A 3 14.51 -22.83 -5.82
N ALA A 4 14.32 -21.97 -4.81
CA ALA A 4 13.92 -20.57 -5.00
C ALA A 4 15.14 -19.67 -5.33
N SER A 5 16.23 -20.26 -5.80
CA SER A 5 17.57 -19.71 -5.56
C SER A 5 18.12 -18.82 -6.67
N GLU A 6 17.49 -18.68 -7.85
CA GLU A 6 18.09 -17.85 -8.93
C GLU A 6 17.21 -16.66 -9.32
N TYR A 7 15.88 -16.84 -9.36
CA TYR A 7 14.94 -15.78 -9.76
C TYR A 7 14.79 -14.64 -8.74
N LEU A 8 15.14 -14.87 -7.47
CA LEU A 8 15.05 -13.89 -6.40
C LEU A 8 16.41 -13.28 -6.01
N ARG A 9 17.50 -13.65 -6.68
CA ARG A 9 18.84 -13.06 -6.45
C ARG A 9 19.14 -11.83 -7.32
N GLY A 10 18.24 -11.50 -8.25
CA GLY A 10 18.35 -10.26 -9.02
C GLY A 10 17.97 -9.05 -8.16
N THR A 11 18.55 -7.89 -8.49
CA THR A 11 18.11 -6.61 -7.93
C THR A 11 16.65 -6.38 -8.29
N ILE A 12 15.83 -6.12 -7.28
CA ILE A 12 14.41 -5.76 -7.44
C ILE A 12 14.36 -4.24 -7.57
N LEU A 13 13.68 -3.78 -8.63
CA LEU A 13 13.47 -2.37 -8.90
C LEU A 13 12.00 -2.04 -8.66
N GLU A 14 11.72 -1.25 -7.63
CA GLU A 14 10.38 -0.74 -7.36
C GLU A 14 10.29 0.71 -7.89
N PRO A 15 9.49 0.98 -8.93
CA PRO A 15 9.39 2.32 -9.50
C PRO A 15 8.70 3.27 -8.53
N ILE A 16 9.19 4.51 -8.47
CA ILE A 16 8.59 5.56 -7.66
C ILE A 16 8.31 6.80 -8.50
N GLU A 17 7.35 7.62 -8.05
CA GLU A 17 7.17 8.96 -8.60
C GLU A 17 8.16 9.94 -7.94
N GLU A 18 8.56 10.99 -8.65
CA GLU A 18 9.50 12.02 -8.15
C GLU A 18 9.07 12.60 -6.80
N LYS A 19 7.77 12.84 -6.62
CA LYS A 19 7.18 13.33 -5.36
C LYS A 19 7.40 12.41 -4.15
N ARG A 20 7.80 11.15 -4.37
CA ARG A 20 8.09 10.14 -3.35
C ARG A 20 9.56 10.03 -2.99
N LEU A 21 10.46 10.72 -3.69
CA LEU A 21 11.91 10.64 -3.46
C LEU A 21 12.32 10.88 -2.01
N ARG A 22 11.71 11.86 -1.33
CA ARG A 22 12.01 12.13 0.08
C ARG A 22 11.69 10.91 0.97
N ALA A 23 10.51 10.32 0.80
CA ALA A 23 10.09 9.15 1.56
C ALA A 23 10.93 7.92 1.19
N ALA A 24 11.24 7.72 -0.09
CA ALA A 24 12.11 6.65 -0.56
C ALA A 24 13.51 6.72 0.06
N ARG A 25 14.12 7.91 0.12
CA ARG A 25 15.42 8.11 0.78
C ARG A 25 15.38 7.76 2.27
N GLU A 26 14.33 8.18 2.95
CA GLU A 26 14.15 7.88 4.37
C GLU A 26 13.93 6.38 4.60
N PHE A 27 13.11 5.75 3.78
CA PHE A 27 12.91 4.29 3.78
C PHE A 27 14.21 3.52 3.56
N ALA A 28 15.00 3.88 2.54
CA ALA A 28 16.29 3.24 2.27
C ALA A 28 17.24 3.37 3.47
N LYS A 29 17.32 4.55 4.10
CA LYS A 29 18.13 4.74 5.32
C LYS A 29 17.68 3.85 6.48
N LEU A 30 16.38 3.58 6.62
CA LEU A 30 15.82 2.77 7.70
C LEU A 30 15.94 1.25 7.46
N THR A 31 16.16 0.83 6.21
CA THR A 31 16.12 -0.57 5.78
C THR A 31 17.43 -1.10 5.21
N ASP A 32 18.36 -0.24 4.79
CA ASP A 32 19.64 -0.66 4.23
C ASP A 32 20.44 -1.49 5.22
N GLY A 33 20.96 -2.63 4.74
CA GLY A 33 21.67 -3.61 5.56
C GLY A 33 20.78 -4.44 6.50
N ARG A 34 19.48 -4.15 6.59
CA ARG A 34 18.50 -5.02 7.27
C ARG A 34 18.02 -6.10 6.28
N TYR A 35 17.38 -7.14 6.81
CA TYR A 35 16.79 -8.22 5.99
C TYR A 35 17.79 -8.98 5.10
N GLY A 36 19.11 -8.83 5.35
CA GLY A 36 20.16 -9.39 4.51
C GLY A 36 20.26 -8.75 3.12
N ALA A 37 19.65 -7.58 2.89
CA ALA A 37 19.60 -6.90 1.60
C ALA A 37 20.16 -5.47 1.68
N ARG A 38 20.72 -5.01 0.57
CA ARG A 38 21.10 -3.60 0.37
C ARG A 38 19.93 -2.85 -0.23
N VAL A 39 19.63 -1.66 0.29
CA VAL A 39 18.51 -0.83 -0.18
C VAL A 39 19.01 0.55 -0.56
N GLU A 40 18.84 0.91 -1.82
CA GLU A 40 19.28 2.19 -2.38
C GLU A 40 18.15 2.86 -3.15
N VAL A 41 18.33 4.15 -3.46
CA VAL A 41 17.41 4.90 -4.30
C VAL A 41 18.18 5.43 -5.51
N ASP A 42 17.83 4.96 -6.70
CA ASP A 42 18.25 5.61 -7.93
C ASP A 42 17.32 6.80 -8.18
N GLU A 43 17.80 7.98 -7.84
CA GLU A 43 17.04 9.23 -8.00
C GLU A 43 16.91 9.66 -9.46
N ARG A 44 17.80 9.19 -10.34
CA ARG A 44 17.75 9.54 -11.77
C ARG A 44 16.76 8.64 -12.49
N GLY A 45 16.80 7.35 -12.22
CA GLY A 45 15.84 6.38 -12.73
C GLY A 45 14.49 6.40 -12.02
N LEU A 46 14.43 6.99 -10.81
CA LEU A 46 13.27 6.97 -9.92
C LEU A 46 12.89 5.54 -9.51
N TYR A 47 13.85 4.82 -8.94
CA TYR A 47 13.65 3.47 -8.40
C TYR A 47 14.11 3.35 -6.95
N ILE A 48 13.41 2.55 -6.16
CA ILE A 48 13.97 1.92 -4.96
C ILE A 48 14.60 0.60 -5.43
N GLU A 49 15.89 0.44 -5.19
CA GLU A 49 16.66 -0.74 -5.57
C GLU A 49 16.89 -1.62 -4.34
N ILE A 50 16.42 -2.85 -4.40
CA ILE A 50 16.65 -3.85 -3.36
C ILE A 50 17.57 -4.92 -3.95
N THR A 51 18.78 -5.04 -3.40
CA THR A 51 19.76 -6.05 -3.82
C THR A 51 19.93 -7.08 -2.70
N PRO A 52 19.34 -8.29 -2.83
CA PRO A 52 19.47 -9.35 -1.84
C PRO A 52 20.92 -9.83 -1.71
N GLY A 53 21.42 -9.92 -0.48
CA GLY A 53 22.72 -10.51 -0.18
C GLY A 53 22.67 -12.05 -0.11
N PRO A 54 23.82 -12.71 0.09
CA PRO A 54 23.90 -14.17 0.13
C PRO A 54 23.08 -14.80 1.27
N ASP A 55 22.89 -14.08 2.37
CA ASP A 55 22.18 -14.55 3.57
C ASP A 55 20.71 -14.10 3.61
N ALA A 56 20.23 -13.39 2.58
CA ALA A 56 18.85 -12.92 2.52
C ALA A 56 17.87 -14.10 2.37
N THR A 57 16.86 -14.16 3.24
CA THR A 57 15.79 -15.14 3.09
C THR A 57 14.75 -14.65 2.09
N VAL A 58 14.05 -15.60 1.44
CA VAL A 58 12.98 -15.27 0.49
C VAL A 58 11.89 -14.42 1.15
N ASP A 59 11.48 -14.79 2.37
CA ASP A 59 10.46 -14.04 3.13
C ASP A 59 10.89 -12.60 3.41
N ALA A 60 12.13 -12.39 3.83
CA ALA A 60 12.66 -11.06 4.14
C ALA A 60 12.70 -10.16 2.90
N VAL A 61 13.09 -10.71 1.74
CA VAL A 61 13.08 -10.00 0.45
C VAL A 61 11.66 -9.65 0.01
N LEU A 62 10.69 -10.55 0.20
CA LEU A 62 9.29 -10.29 -0.14
C LEU A 62 8.68 -9.20 0.74
N LYS A 63 8.92 -9.26 2.06
CA LYS A 63 8.49 -8.20 3.00
C LYS A 63 9.09 -6.85 2.61
N LEU A 64 10.39 -6.81 2.32
CA LEU A 64 11.07 -5.57 1.93
C LEU A 64 10.53 -5.00 0.61
N LYS A 65 10.20 -5.87 -0.35
CA LYS A 65 9.51 -5.47 -1.59
C LYS A 65 8.13 -4.88 -1.32
N ASP A 66 7.33 -5.50 -0.45
CA ASP A 66 6.00 -4.98 -0.10
C ASP A 66 6.09 -3.63 0.63
N MET A 67 7.09 -3.45 1.49
CA MET A 67 7.39 -2.15 2.12
C MET A 67 7.79 -1.09 1.09
N ALA A 68 8.71 -1.41 0.17
CA ALA A 68 9.12 -0.48 -0.88
C ALA A 68 7.93 -0.07 -1.76
N LYS A 69 7.07 -1.04 -2.09
CA LYS A 69 5.82 -0.80 -2.82
C LYS A 69 4.87 0.11 -2.04
N ALA A 70 4.72 -0.07 -0.72
CA ALA A 70 3.92 0.83 0.11
C ALA A 70 4.45 2.29 0.04
N VAL A 71 5.77 2.47 0.13
CA VAL A 71 6.39 3.81 0.01
C VAL A 71 6.18 4.39 -1.40
N ALA A 72 6.31 3.57 -2.45
CA ALA A 72 6.04 3.98 -3.82
C ALA A 72 4.59 4.47 -4.02
N LEU A 73 3.63 3.77 -3.40
CA LEU A 73 2.21 4.15 -3.39
C LEU A 73 1.95 5.40 -2.53
N GLY A 74 2.87 5.77 -1.64
CA GLY A 74 2.84 7.02 -0.92
C GLY A 74 2.54 6.92 0.56
N PHE A 75 2.64 5.73 1.15
CA PHE A 75 2.70 5.60 2.60
C PHE A 75 3.99 6.23 3.14
N ALA A 76 3.92 6.74 4.36
CA ALA A 76 5.12 7.18 5.06
C ALA A 76 6.01 5.96 5.39
N PRO A 77 7.35 6.13 5.48
CA PRO A 77 8.26 5.02 5.72
C PRO A 77 7.95 4.23 6.99
N ASP A 78 7.54 4.91 8.07
CA ASP A 78 7.12 4.31 9.33
C ASP A 78 5.87 3.44 9.19
N GLN A 79 4.88 3.86 8.40
CA GLN A 79 3.71 3.06 8.06
C GLN A 79 4.10 1.82 7.24
N ALA A 80 4.97 2.00 6.23
CA ALA A 80 5.42 0.90 5.39
C ALA A 80 6.15 -0.18 6.21
N LEU A 81 6.99 0.21 7.18
CA LEU A 81 7.72 -0.71 8.05
C LEU A 81 6.80 -1.59 8.92
N GLN A 82 5.53 -1.23 9.11
CA GLN A 82 4.58 -2.09 9.83
C GLN A 82 4.34 -3.43 9.12
N LEU A 83 4.60 -3.52 7.81
CA LEU A 83 4.57 -4.77 7.04
C LEU A 83 5.67 -5.77 7.43
N GLU A 84 6.57 -5.40 8.35
CA GLU A 84 7.46 -6.35 9.02
C GLU A 84 6.66 -7.37 9.84
N ASN A 85 5.51 -6.95 10.38
CA ASN A 85 4.58 -7.80 11.11
C ASN A 85 3.76 -8.66 10.13
N GLU A 86 3.72 -9.97 10.36
CA GLU A 86 3.03 -10.95 9.52
C GLU A 86 1.50 -10.78 9.50
N ASP A 87 0.93 -10.15 10.53
CA ASP A 87 -0.50 -9.85 10.57
C ASP A 87 -0.87 -8.66 9.67
N TYR A 88 0.11 -7.84 9.29
CA TYR A 88 -0.09 -6.63 8.49
C TYR A 88 0.06 -6.94 7.01
N VAL A 89 -0.84 -6.37 6.21
CA VAL A 89 -0.87 -6.57 4.76
C VAL A 89 -1.08 -5.25 4.04
N LEU A 90 -0.62 -5.22 2.78
CA LEU A 90 -0.86 -4.15 1.83
C LEU A 90 -1.84 -4.63 0.76
N ALA A 91 -3.02 -4.00 0.68
CA ALA A 91 -3.97 -4.21 -0.40
C ALA A 91 -3.99 -3.00 -1.35
N VAL A 92 -4.08 -3.26 -2.66
CA VAL A 92 -4.19 -2.21 -3.68
C VAL A 92 -5.41 -2.48 -4.54
N ILE A 93 -6.33 -1.53 -4.58
CA ILE A 93 -7.51 -1.53 -5.44
C ILE A 93 -7.18 -0.71 -6.68
N ASN A 94 -7.17 -1.35 -7.85
CA ASN A 94 -6.97 -0.68 -9.13
C ASN A 94 -8.29 -0.10 -9.64
N LEU A 95 -8.43 1.23 -9.63
CA LEU A 95 -9.68 1.90 -10.00
C LEU A 95 -9.99 1.79 -11.50
N LYS A 96 -8.99 1.51 -12.34
CA LYS A 96 -9.20 1.30 -13.79
C LYS A 96 -9.99 0.02 -14.08
N GLU A 97 -9.94 -0.97 -13.19
CA GLU A 97 -10.74 -2.20 -13.32
C GLU A 97 -12.25 -1.94 -13.19
N TYR A 98 -12.64 -0.82 -12.56
CA TYR A 98 -14.03 -0.44 -12.39
C TYR A 98 -14.52 0.54 -13.46
N THR A 99 -13.61 1.37 -14.00
CA THR A 99 -13.98 2.31 -15.07
C THR A 99 -12.78 2.86 -15.82
N ASP A 100 -12.90 2.90 -17.15
CA ASP A 100 -11.97 3.64 -18.02
C ASP A 100 -12.41 5.08 -18.31
N LYS A 101 -13.59 5.49 -17.82
CA LYS A 101 -14.16 6.82 -18.13
C LYS A 101 -13.63 7.87 -17.15
N PRO A 102 -12.91 8.92 -17.60
CA PRO A 102 -12.31 9.92 -16.70
C PRO A 102 -13.32 10.63 -15.79
N ASN A 103 -14.53 10.89 -16.28
CA ASN A 103 -15.60 11.51 -15.48
C ASN A 103 -16.12 10.59 -14.37
N HIS A 104 -16.18 9.28 -14.64
CA HIS A 104 -16.60 8.30 -13.63
C HIS A 104 -15.49 8.07 -12.60
N LEU A 105 -14.23 7.99 -13.03
CA LEU A 105 -13.08 7.88 -12.14
C LEU A 105 -13.01 9.08 -11.17
N ARG A 106 -13.14 10.31 -11.69
CA ARG A 106 -13.19 11.52 -10.84
C ARG A 106 -14.32 11.48 -9.82
N ARG A 107 -15.50 10.98 -10.21
CA ARG A 107 -16.63 10.81 -9.29
C ARG A 107 -16.35 9.75 -8.23
N ILE A 108 -15.72 8.63 -8.59
CA ILE A 108 -15.32 7.56 -7.66
C ILE A 108 -14.32 8.11 -6.64
N LEU A 109 -13.25 8.75 -7.11
CA LEU A 109 -12.25 9.40 -6.25
C LEU A 109 -12.89 10.41 -5.30
N GLY A 110 -13.78 11.26 -5.81
CA GLY A 110 -14.50 12.24 -4.99
C GLY A 110 -15.34 11.60 -3.87
N ARG A 111 -15.89 10.40 -4.08
CA ARG A 111 -16.63 9.66 -3.05
C ARG A 111 -15.69 9.03 -2.01
N ILE A 112 -14.58 8.45 -2.46
CA ILE A 112 -13.60 7.79 -1.58
C ILE A 112 -12.90 8.81 -0.70
N ILE A 113 -12.44 9.92 -1.29
CA ILE A 113 -11.79 11.01 -0.57
C ILE A 113 -12.82 11.73 0.31
N GLY A 114 -13.98 12.06 -0.24
CA GLY A 114 -14.96 12.93 0.40
C GLY A 114 -14.47 14.38 0.50
N GLU A 115 -15.33 15.27 0.99
CA GLU A 115 -14.98 16.68 1.13
C GLU A 115 -13.83 16.86 2.13
N GLY A 116 -12.74 17.51 1.70
CA GLY A 116 -11.54 17.70 2.52
C GLY A 116 -10.87 16.40 3.00
N GLY A 117 -11.16 15.26 2.34
CA GLY A 117 -10.66 13.96 2.78
C GLY A 117 -11.48 13.30 3.88
N ARG A 118 -12.61 13.89 4.34
CA ARG A 118 -13.35 13.39 5.51
C ARG A 118 -13.80 11.93 5.40
N ALA A 119 -14.19 11.47 4.20
CA ALA A 119 -14.66 10.11 4.02
C ALA A 119 -13.53 9.09 4.21
N ARG A 120 -12.38 9.34 3.57
CA ARG A 120 -11.16 8.53 3.73
C ARG A 120 -10.76 8.43 5.21
N HIS A 121 -10.61 9.57 5.90
CA HIS A 121 -10.25 9.58 7.33
C HIS A 121 -11.27 8.83 8.19
N THR A 122 -12.56 8.95 7.89
CA THR A 122 -13.60 8.22 8.63
C THR A 122 -13.45 6.70 8.45
N ILE A 123 -13.16 6.24 7.23
CA ILE A 123 -12.91 4.82 6.96
C ILE A 123 -11.64 4.35 7.67
N GLU A 124 -10.55 5.10 7.58
CA GLU A 124 -9.28 4.80 8.27
C GLU A 124 -9.50 4.61 9.78
N GLN A 125 -10.23 5.53 10.42
CA GLN A 125 -10.51 5.45 11.86
C GLN A 125 -11.45 4.32 12.22
N LEU A 126 -12.53 4.09 11.46
CA LEU A 126 -13.49 3.03 11.78
C LEU A 126 -12.94 1.63 11.50
N ALA A 127 -12.14 1.47 10.45
CA ALA A 127 -11.55 0.19 10.08
C ALA A 127 -10.18 -0.04 10.75
N GLU A 128 -9.56 0.97 11.34
CA GLU A 128 -8.22 0.93 11.95
C GLU A 128 -7.17 0.47 10.92
N VAL A 129 -7.10 1.24 9.84
CA VAL A 129 -6.16 1.06 8.72
C VAL A 129 -5.62 2.41 8.27
N ASP A 130 -4.49 2.40 7.58
CA ASP A 130 -3.99 3.54 6.82
C ASP A 130 -4.39 3.42 5.35
N MET A 131 -4.77 4.55 4.73
CA MET A 131 -5.18 4.58 3.32
C MET A 131 -4.49 5.68 2.53
N VAL A 132 -3.97 5.32 1.36
CA VAL A 132 -3.50 6.27 0.34
C VAL A 132 -4.40 6.20 -0.88
N VAL A 133 -4.87 7.36 -1.34
CA VAL A 133 -5.67 7.48 -2.57
C VAL A 133 -4.80 8.14 -3.64
N GLY A 134 -4.41 7.37 -4.64
CA GLY A 134 -3.71 7.85 -5.83
C GLY A 134 -4.67 8.19 -6.97
N ASP A 135 -4.11 8.52 -8.13
CA ASP A 135 -4.92 8.92 -9.30
C ASP A 135 -5.78 7.77 -9.85
N ASN A 136 -5.28 6.55 -9.76
CA ASN A 136 -5.90 5.36 -10.34
C ASN A 136 -5.97 4.17 -9.38
N TYR A 137 -5.64 4.38 -8.10
CA TYR A 137 -5.65 3.31 -7.11
C TYR A 137 -6.05 3.81 -5.73
N VAL A 138 -6.48 2.87 -4.88
CA VAL A 138 -6.54 3.05 -3.43
C VAL A 138 -5.68 1.96 -2.80
N ALA A 139 -4.68 2.37 -2.03
CA ALA A 139 -3.84 1.47 -1.27
C ALA A 139 -4.26 1.51 0.20
N ILE A 140 -4.29 0.33 0.84
CA ILE A 140 -4.78 0.13 2.21
C ILE A 140 -3.75 -0.72 2.94
N LEU A 141 -3.31 -0.27 4.11
CA LEU A 141 -2.31 -0.94 4.93
C LEU A 141 -2.87 -1.13 6.35
N GLY A 142 -2.71 -2.32 6.90
CA GLY A 142 -3.14 -2.63 8.27
C GLY A 142 -3.25 -4.14 8.49
N LYS A 143 -3.87 -4.54 9.60
CA LYS A 143 -4.12 -5.96 9.88
C LYS A 143 -5.02 -6.58 8.81
N LEU A 144 -4.77 -7.84 8.45
CA LEU A 144 -5.50 -8.56 7.38
C LEU A 144 -7.03 -8.36 7.45
N GLU A 145 -7.66 -8.69 8.57
CA GLU A 145 -9.11 -8.57 8.75
C GLU A 145 -9.61 -7.12 8.58
N ASN A 146 -8.85 -6.15 9.09
CA ASN A 146 -9.17 -4.73 8.99
C ASN A 146 -9.08 -4.23 7.55
N VAL A 147 -8.05 -4.69 6.83
CA VAL A 147 -7.83 -4.36 5.42
C VAL A 147 -8.96 -4.92 4.56
N GLU A 148 -9.44 -6.13 4.82
CA GLU A 148 -10.59 -6.71 4.10
C GLU A 148 -11.87 -5.90 4.30
N ILE A 149 -12.14 -5.47 5.54
CA ILE A 149 -13.29 -4.61 5.87
C ILE A 149 -13.18 -3.27 5.13
N ALA A 150 -12.01 -2.62 5.19
CA ALA A 150 -11.76 -1.35 4.52
C ALA A 150 -11.85 -1.47 2.99
N LYS A 151 -11.30 -2.55 2.42
CA LYS A 151 -11.40 -2.85 0.99
C LYS A 151 -12.86 -2.96 0.56
N ARG A 152 -13.68 -3.72 1.29
CA ARG A 152 -15.12 -3.82 0.99
C ARG A 152 -15.83 -2.47 1.13
N ALA A 153 -15.48 -1.67 2.12
CA ALA A 153 -16.03 -0.32 2.29
C ALA A 153 -15.72 0.59 1.09
N VAL A 154 -14.50 0.54 0.56
CA VAL A 154 -14.11 1.26 -0.65
C VAL A 154 -14.89 0.77 -1.88
N GLU A 155 -15.02 -0.54 -2.06
CA GLU A 155 -15.83 -1.12 -3.13
C GLU A 155 -17.30 -0.66 -3.07
N MET A 156 -17.90 -0.60 -1.89
CA MET A 156 -19.25 -0.07 -1.72
C MET A 156 -19.37 1.39 -2.17
N LEU A 157 -18.35 2.23 -1.92
CA LEU A 157 -18.33 3.61 -2.42
C LEU A 157 -18.22 3.66 -3.95
N ILE A 158 -17.41 2.78 -4.55
CA ILE A 158 -17.28 2.61 -6.00
C ILE A 158 -18.63 2.20 -6.62
N GLU A 159 -19.34 1.25 -5.98
CA GLU A 159 -20.69 0.81 -6.35
C GLU A 159 -21.78 1.89 -6.17
N GLY A 160 -21.43 3.05 -5.59
CA GLY A 160 -22.36 4.16 -5.40
C GLY A 160 -23.19 4.10 -4.11
N LYS A 161 -22.86 3.22 -3.15
CA LYS A 161 -23.53 3.20 -1.84
C LYS A 161 -23.27 4.50 -1.08
N LYS A 162 -24.26 4.95 -0.29
CA LYS A 162 -24.15 6.15 0.56
C LYS A 162 -23.09 5.96 1.65
N HIS A 163 -22.35 7.01 1.99
CA HIS A 163 -21.35 7.02 3.07
C HIS A 163 -21.91 6.46 4.39
N ASP A 164 -23.09 6.90 4.82
CA ASP A 164 -23.73 6.39 6.04
C ASP A 164 -23.99 4.88 6.03
N THR A 165 -24.23 4.30 4.85
CA THR A 165 -24.39 2.84 4.70
C THR A 165 -23.03 2.15 4.83
N VAL A 166 -21.98 2.74 4.27
CA VAL A 166 -20.61 2.22 4.35
C VAL A 166 -20.08 2.26 5.79
N TYR A 167 -20.26 3.37 6.50
CA TYR A 167 -19.81 3.50 7.88
C TYR A 167 -20.52 2.52 8.82
N ARG A 168 -21.85 2.35 8.65
CA ARG A 168 -22.61 1.35 9.40
C ARG A 168 -22.14 -0.08 9.11
N PHE A 169 -21.77 -0.38 7.87
CA PHE A 169 -21.20 -1.67 7.51
C PHE A 169 -19.91 -1.93 8.32
N ILE A 170 -18.93 -1.02 8.28
CA ILE A 170 -17.66 -1.17 9.01
C ILE A 170 -17.91 -1.41 10.50
N GLN A 171 -18.74 -0.56 11.11
CA GLN A 171 -19.06 -0.66 12.55
C GLN A 171 -19.77 -1.97 12.91
N SER A 172 -20.66 -2.47 12.05
CA SER A 172 -21.37 -3.72 12.30
C SER A 172 -20.45 -4.94 12.19
N THR A 173 -19.46 -4.90 11.29
CA THR A 173 -18.51 -5.98 11.08
C THR A 173 -17.46 -6.02 12.19
N LYS A 174 -16.94 -4.85 12.61
CA LYS A 174 -15.98 -4.73 13.73
C LYS A 174 -16.52 -5.15 15.10
N ARG A 175 -17.85 -5.19 15.27
CA ARG A 175 -18.51 -5.59 16.53
C ARG A 175 -18.71 -7.11 16.65
N ARG A 176 -18.52 -7.84 15.55
CA ARG A 176 -18.67 -9.29 15.50
C ARG A 176 -17.32 -9.94 15.75
#